data_AF-A0A1G0QT17-F1
#
_entry.id   AF-A0A1G0QT17-F1
#
_cell.length_a   1.000
_cell.length_b   1.000
_cell.length_c   1.000
_cell.angle_alpha   90.00
_cell.angle_beta   90.00
_cell.angle_gamma   90.00
#
_symmetry.space_group_name_H-M   'P 1'
#
loop_
_entity.id
_entity.type
_entity.pdbx_description
1 polymer ?
#
loop_
_entity_poly.entity_id
_entity_poly.type
_entity_poly.pdbx_seq_one_letter_code
_entity_poly.pdbx_strand_id
1 'polypeptide(L)'
;MKDFLRRLRNIFLPILIFYSANKKIYDRIKKIDKGEYANNLKYILDYKQYSYEEIQPFYKKSIEIKKTLEDKAKISAVGITISTSIIVGLTGLLLNLNLNFFDFSLANITLLILCILVILHINISGILALLVIGNKNKVYQLFPENSKLDQKTKSEYLAIYTEQNTNMNIVRQNYVYSSFIHLIYSVVLMSLIFIFVTFNFNNDNKNKMNLDTLMKKYAPMIDNYISEHHSMNQEINSLKDSLEFYKSLLNQFEQSSKQNNTNDTSNAKN
;
A
#
# COMPACT_ATOMS: atom_id res chain seq x y z
N MET A 1 -19.75 9.63 -23.81
CA MET A 1 -18.49 8.90 -23.56
C MET A 1 -17.28 9.81 -23.28
N LYS A 2 -17.02 10.85 -24.10
CA LYS A 2 -15.92 11.83 -23.86
C LYS A 2 -16.01 12.56 -22.51
N ASP A 3 -17.19 12.99 -22.07
CA ASP A 3 -17.34 13.68 -20.78
C ASP A 3 -17.15 12.76 -19.57
N PHE A 4 -17.53 11.49 -19.70
CA PHE A 4 -17.29 10.48 -18.66
C PHE A 4 -15.80 10.16 -18.52
N LEU A 5 -15.10 9.92 -19.63
CA LEU A 5 -13.64 9.74 -19.65
C LEU A 5 -12.89 10.97 -19.14
N ARG A 6 -13.39 12.17 -19.43
CA ARG A 6 -12.84 13.42 -18.92
C ARG A 6 -13.05 13.55 -17.41
N ARG A 7 -14.21 13.17 -16.88
CA ARG A 7 -14.46 13.11 -15.43
C ARG A 7 -13.58 12.07 -14.74
N LEU A 8 -13.44 10.88 -15.32
CA LEU A 8 -12.56 9.83 -14.81
C LEU A 8 -11.10 10.30 -14.79
N ARG A 9 -10.60 10.88 -15.88
CA ARG A 9 -9.25 11.48 -15.93
C ARG A 9 -9.08 12.57 -14.89
N ASN A 10 -10.10 13.39 -14.66
CA ASN A 10 -10.04 14.46 -13.67
C ASN A 10 -10.02 13.94 -12.22
N ILE A 11 -10.60 12.76 -11.97
CA ILE A 11 -10.57 12.07 -10.68
C ILE A 11 -9.19 11.42 -10.45
N PHE A 12 -8.66 10.70 -11.46
CA PHE A 12 -7.39 9.97 -11.32
C PHE A 12 -6.14 10.83 -11.53
N LEU A 13 -6.23 11.92 -12.30
CA LEU A 13 -5.13 12.88 -12.52
C LEU A 13 -5.55 14.34 -12.23
N PRO A 14 -5.79 14.70 -10.95
CA PRO A 14 -6.02 16.08 -10.52
C PRO A 14 -4.89 17.04 -10.96
N ILE A 15 -3.66 16.50 -11.05
CA ILE A 15 -2.44 17.22 -11.47
C ILE A 15 -2.61 17.93 -12.82
N LEU A 16 -3.33 17.35 -13.78
CA LEU A 16 -3.45 17.94 -15.12
C LEU A 16 -4.30 19.23 -15.10
N ILE A 17 -5.39 19.22 -14.35
CA ILE A 17 -6.27 20.39 -14.18
C ILE A 17 -5.49 21.48 -13.45
N PHE A 18 -4.82 21.09 -12.37
CA PHE A 18 -3.96 21.93 -11.56
C PHE A 18 -2.85 22.61 -12.38
N TYR A 19 -2.15 21.85 -13.23
CA TYR A 19 -1.05 22.37 -14.05
C TYR A 19 -1.55 23.41 -15.05
N SER A 20 -2.66 23.11 -15.74
CA SER A 20 -3.29 24.03 -16.69
C SER A 20 -3.77 25.32 -16.02
N ALA A 21 -4.41 25.20 -14.85
CA ALA A 21 -4.87 26.35 -14.07
C ALA A 21 -3.71 27.25 -13.64
N ASN A 22 -2.63 26.67 -13.12
CA ASN A 22 -1.46 27.41 -12.69
C ASN A 22 -0.71 28.06 -13.85
N LYS A 23 -0.64 27.40 -15.02
CA LYS A 23 -0.03 27.97 -16.22
C LYS A 23 -0.68 29.31 -16.60
N LYS A 24 -2.02 29.37 -16.61
CA LYS A 24 -2.76 30.60 -16.91
C LYS A 24 -2.44 31.73 -15.94
N ILE A 25 -2.25 31.42 -14.66
CA ILE A 25 -1.91 32.42 -13.64
C ILE A 25 -0.46 32.89 -13.79
N TYR A 26 0.47 31.96 -14.06
CA TYR A 26 1.87 32.32 -14.32
C TYR A 26 2.02 33.19 -15.58
N ASP A 27 1.26 32.90 -16.63
CA ASP A 27 1.25 33.73 -17.84
C ASP A 27 0.74 35.15 -17.51
N ARG A 28 -0.24 35.29 -16.61
CA ARG A 28 -0.70 36.61 -16.13
C ARG A 28 0.38 37.33 -15.33
N ILE A 29 1.04 36.65 -14.39
CA ILE A 29 2.14 37.22 -13.60
C ILE A 29 3.26 37.72 -14.54
N LYS A 30 3.66 36.91 -15.53
CA LYS A 30 4.67 37.31 -16.52
C LYS A 30 4.29 38.56 -17.31
N LYS A 31 3.01 38.73 -17.65
CA LYS A 31 2.53 39.94 -18.35
C LYS A 31 2.59 41.16 -17.44
N ILE A 32 2.22 41.02 -16.17
CA ILE A 32 2.35 42.08 -15.16
C ILE A 32 3.83 42.46 -14.96
N ASP A 33 4.73 41.47 -14.87
CA ASP A 33 6.17 41.68 -14.73
C ASP A 33 6.77 42.43 -15.94
N LYS A 34 6.15 42.32 -17.13
CA LYS A 34 6.53 43.04 -18.36
C LYS A 34 5.91 44.44 -18.48
N GLY A 35 5.10 44.87 -17.52
CA GLY A 35 4.42 46.18 -17.57
C GLY A 35 3.06 46.18 -18.26
N GLU A 36 2.51 45.04 -18.65
CA GLU A 36 1.19 44.95 -19.32
C GLU A 36 0.05 45.00 -18.29
N TYR A 37 -0.23 46.17 -17.69
CA TYR A 37 -1.19 46.27 -16.57
C TYR A 37 -2.67 46.30 -16.98
N ALA A 38 -3.01 47.01 -18.07
CA ALA A 38 -4.39 47.40 -18.41
C ALA A 38 -5.42 46.24 -18.46
N ASN A 39 -4.99 45.03 -18.84
CA ASN A 39 -5.86 43.85 -18.97
C ASN A 39 -5.52 42.72 -17.98
N ASN A 40 -4.50 42.91 -17.13
CA ASN A 40 -3.97 41.85 -16.28
C ASN A 40 -4.14 42.12 -14.77
N LEU A 41 -4.40 43.36 -14.37
CA LEU A 41 -4.85 43.68 -13.01
C LEU A 41 -6.35 43.36 -12.88
N LYS A 42 -6.73 42.40 -12.03
CA LYS A 42 -8.12 41.98 -11.85
C LYS A 42 -8.65 42.19 -10.44
N TYR A 43 -7.78 42.21 -9.45
CA TYR A 43 -8.11 42.36 -8.05
C TYR A 43 -8.20 43.83 -7.65
N ILE A 44 -7.25 44.66 -8.13
CA ILE A 44 -7.29 46.12 -7.98
C ILE A 44 -7.51 46.72 -9.38
N LEU A 45 -8.78 46.78 -9.79
CA LEU A 45 -9.20 47.49 -10.99
C LEU A 45 -8.97 49.00 -10.80
N ASP A 46 -8.69 49.72 -11.88
CA ASP A 46 -8.53 51.19 -11.85
C ASP A 46 -7.62 51.71 -10.73
N TYR A 47 -6.53 50.98 -10.46
CA TYR A 47 -5.61 51.23 -9.34
C TYR A 47 -5.10 52.67 -9.20
N LYS A 48 -5.11 53.44 -10.28
CA LYS A 48 -4.71 54.85 -10.32
C LYS A 48 -5.66 55.79 -9.56
N GLN A 49 -6.88 55.35 -9.24
CA GLN A 49 -7.87 56.13 -8.51
C GLN A 49 -7.75 55.97 -6.99
N TYR A 50 -7.02 54.96 -6.52
CA TYR A 50 -6.94 54.63 -5.10
C TYR A 50 -5.71 55.25 -4.43
N SER A 51 -5.90 55.71 -3.20
CA SER A 51 -4.81 56.19 -2.37
C SER A 51 -3.97 55.04 -1.80
N TYR A 52 -2.79 55.38 -1.29
CA TYR A 52 -1.93 54.41 -0.62
C TYR A 52 -2.64 53.76 0.57
N GLU A 53 -3.36 54.57 1.36
CA GLU A 53 -4.07 54.14 2.57
C GLU A 53 -5.21 53.16 2.25
N GLU A 54 -5.86 53.32 1.10
CA GLU A 54 -6.93 52.42 0.64
C GLU A 54 -6.38 51.05 0.18
N ILE A 55 -5.21 51.01 -0.45
CA ILE A 55 -4.61 49.78 -0.98
C ILE A 55 -3.85 48.99 0.10
N GLN A 56 -3.23 49.69 1.05
CA GLN A 56 -2.43 49.10 2.13
C GLN A 56 -3.08 47.94 2.88
N PRO A 57 -4.37 47.99 3.30
CA PRO A 57 -5.01 46.86 3.97
C PRO A 57 -5.09 45.61 3.07
N PHE A 58 -5.37 45.77 1.77
CA PHE A 58 -5.43 44.66 0.83
C PHE A 58 -4.05 44.04 0.59
N TYR A 59 -3.03 44.87 0.48
CA TYR A 59 -1.64 44.42 0.40
C TYR A 59 -1.26 43.59 1.63
N LYS A 60 -1.49 44.11 2.85
CA LYS A 60 -1.20 43.39 4.10
C LYS A 60 -1.94 42.06 4.16
N LYS A 61 -3.24 42.05 3.84
CA LYS A 61 -4.04 40.83 3.77
C LYS A 61 -3.48 39.81 2.77
N SER A 62 -2.95 40.25 1.63
CA SER A 62 -2.32 39.35 0.65
C SER A 62 -1.09 38.63 1.21
N ILE A 63 -0.31 39.29 2.07
CA ILE A 63 0.85 38.70 2.74
C ILE A 63 0.42 37.76 3.87
N GLU A 64 -0.62 38.13 4.62
CA GLU A 64 -1.17 37.29 5.69
C GLU A 64 -1.74 35.97 5.15
N ILE A 65 -2.50 36.01 4.05
CA ILE A 65 -3.03 34.80 3.40
C ILE A 65 -1.88 33.83 3.05
N LYS A 66 -0.74 34.35 2.60
CA LYS A 66 0.43 33.53 2.28
C LYS A 66 0.91 32.74 3.50
N LYS A 67 0.94 33.34 4.69
CA LYS A 67 1.27 32.64 5.94
C LYS A 67 0.27 31.52 6.22
N THR A 68 -1.03 31.78 6.11
CA THR A 68 -2.06 30.74 6.30
C THR A 68 -1.90 29.58 5.32
N LEU A 69 -1.55 29.84 4.07
CA LEU A 69 -1.32 28.80 3.07
C LEU A 69 -0.06 27.98 3.35
N GLU A 70 1.01 28.64 3.82
CA GLU A 70 2.23 27.98 4.27
C GLU A 70 1.95 27.06 5.46
N ASP A 71 1.17 27.52 6.44
CA ASP A 71 0.80 26.73 7.61
C ASP A 71 -0.08 25.52 7.22
N LYS A 72 -1.02 25.68 6.28
CA LYS A 72 -1.77 24.54 5.71
C LYS A 72 -0.87 23.53 5.00
N ALA A 73 0.17 23.98 4.31
CA ALA A 73 1.14 23.10 3.66
C ALA A 73 1.97 22.33 4.71
N LYS A 74 2.39 22.98 5.80
CA LYS A 74 3.08 22.33 6.92
C LYS A 74 2.20 21.27 7.59
N ILE A 75 0.93 21.58 7.84
CA ILE A 75 -0.03 20.60 8.37
C ILE A 75 -0.19 19.41 7.41
N SER A 76 -0.24 19.66 6.10
CA SER A 76 -0.28 18.59 5.09
C SER A 76 0.97 17.71 5.17
N ALA A 77 2.16 18.30 5.34
CA ALA A 77 3.40 17.56 5.52
C ALA A 77 3.38 16.66 6.77
N VAL A 78 2.79 17.12 7.88
CA VAL A 78 2.56 16.27 9.07
C VAL A 78 1.64 15.10 8.74
N GLY A 79 0.55 15.35 8.01
CA GLY A 79 -0.39 14.30 7.58
C GLY A 79 0.26 13.24 6.68
N ILE A 80 1.20 13.65 5.83
CA ILE A 80 2.01 12.74 5.00
C ILE A 80 2.88 11.84 5.87
N THR A 81 3.54 12.39 6.90
CA THR A 81 4.34 11.59 7.84
C THR A 81 3.48 10.54 8.54
N ILE A 82 2.31 10.91 9.05
CA ILE A 82 1.37 9.98 9.69
C ILE A 82 0.96 8.87 8.71
N SER A 83 0.59 9.24 7.49
CA SER A 83 0.18 8.27 6.45
C SER A 83 1.31 7.32 6.08
N THR A 84 2.54 7.82 6.00
CA THR A 84 3.74 7.01 5.74
C THR A 84 4.00 6.02 6.88
N SER A 85 3.88 6.45 8.14
CA SER A 85 4.01 5.56 9.30
C SER A 85 2.97 4.43 9.27
N ILE A 86 1.73 4.73 8.90
CA ILE A 86 0.67 3.72 8.74
C ILE A 86 1.05 2.71 7.64
N ILE A 87 1.60 3.16 6.52
CA ILE A 87 2.05 2.27 5.44
C ILE A 87 3.18 1.35 5.88
N VAL A 88 4.18 1.88 6.59
CA VAL A 88 5.29 1.07 7.12
C VAL A 88 4.75 0.00 8.07
N GLY A 89 3.84 0.37 8.97
CA GLY A 89 3.17 -0.57 9.87
C GLY A 89 2.37 -1.64 9.11
N LEU A 90 1.60 -1.24 8.09
CA LEU A 90 0.82 -2.16 7.26
C LEU A 90 1.72 -3.11 6.45
N THR A 91 2.85 -2.62 5.97
CA THR A 91 3.83 -3.42 5.23
C THR A 91 4.42 -4.51 6.11
N GLY A 92 4.75 -4.21 7.38
CA GLY A 92 5.17 -5.21 8.34
C GLY A 92 4.11 -6.29 8.58
N LEU A 93 2.84 -5.89 8.66
CA LEU A 93 1.73 -6.85 8.76
C LEU A 93 1.63 -7.72 7.49
N LEU A 94 1.73 -7.14 6.29
CA LEU A 94 1.69 -7.87 5.02
C LEU A 94 2.84 -8.88 4.88
N LEU A 95 4.05 -8.54 5.33
CA LEU A 95 5.20 -9.45 5.31
C LEU A 95 5.00 -10.67 6.22
N ASN A 96 4.40 -10.46 7.40
CA ASN A 96 4.09 -11.55 8.34
C ASN A 96 3.00 -12.50 7.83
N LEU A 97 2.16 -12.05 6.89
CA LEU A 97 1.09 -12.87 6.30
C LEU A 97 1.62 -13.89 5.26
N ASN A 98 2.94 -13.93 5.00
CA ASN A 98 3.58 -14.85 4.04
C ASN A 98 2.85 -14.90 2.69
N LEU A 99 2.38 -13.74 2.22
CA LEU A 99 1.67 -13.62 0.95
C LEU A 99 2.65 -13.90 -0.19
N ASN A 100 2.40 -14.96 -0.96
CA ASN A 100 3.12 -15.22 -2.19
C ASN A 100 2.71 -14.19 -3.25
N PHE A 101 3.33 -13.01 -3.24
CA PHE A 101 3.09 -11.97 -4.26
C PHE A 101 3.43 -12.44 -5.69
N PHE A 102 4.23 -13.51 -5.82
CA PHE A 102 4.60 -14.13 -7.09
C PHE A 102 3.56 -15.13 -7.62
N ASP A 103 2.60 -15.56 -6.80
CA ASP A 103 1.42 -16.23 -7.32
C ASP A 103 0.57 -15.19 -8.06
N PHE A 104 0.42 -15.37 -9.38
CA PHE A 104 -0.37 -14.52 -10.27
C PHE A 104 -1.89 -14.67 -10.05
N SER A 105 -2.33 -14.72 -8.79
CA SER A 105 -3.74 -14.63 -8.47
C SER A 105 -4.26 -13.22 -8.76
N LEU A 106 -5.50 -13.12 -9.22
CA LEU A 106 -6.17 -11.84 -9.48
C LEU A 106 -6.17 -10.93 -8.22
N ALA A 107 -6.26 -11.54 -7.03
CA ALA A 107 -6.22 -10.86 -5.74
C ALA A 107 -4.84 -10.19 -5.49
N ASN A 108 -3.74 -10.91 -5.74
CA ASN A 108 -2.39 -10.40 -5.55
C ASN A 108 -2.06 -9.26 -6.52
N ILE A 109 -2.47 -9.38 -7.78
CA ILE A 109 -2.31 -8.32 -8.79
C ILE A 109 -3.09 -7.07 -8.38
N THR A 110 -4.33 -7.24 -7.92
CA THR A 110 -5.17 -6.12 -7.45
C THR A 110 -4.52 -5.41 -6.25
N LEU A 111 -4.03 -6.19 -5.27
CA LEU A 111 -3.32 -5.65 -4.10
C LEU A 111 -2.06 -4.88 -4.50
N LEU A 112 -1.26 -5.41 -5.42
CA LEU A 112 -0.06 -4.75 -5.93
C LEU A 112 -0.39 -3.40 -6.59
N ILE A 113 -1.42 -3.35 -7.43
CA ILE A 113 -1.87 -2.11 -8.07
C ILE A 113 -2.31 -1.07 -7.02
N LEU A 114 -3.09 -1.49 -6.00
CA LEU A 114 -3.51 -0.60 -4.92
C LEU A 114 -2.31 -0.02 -4.15
N CYS A 115 -1.33 -0.85 -3.82
CA CYS A 115 -0.10 -0.40 -3.14
C CYS A 115 0.66 0.64 -3.97
N ILE A 116 0.82 0.40 -5.28
CA ILE A 116 1.47 1.36 -6.19
C ILE A 116 0.70 2.68 -6.21
N LEU A 117 -0.63 2.66 -6.29
CA LEU A 117 -1.46 3.86 -6.29
C LEU A 117 -1.32 4.67 -4.99
N VAL A 118 -1.28 4.01 -3.83
CA VAL A 118 -1.04 4.66 -2.53
C VAL A 118 0.30 5.39 -2.53
N ILE A 119 1.38 4.70 -2.92
CA ILE A 119 2.73 5.26 -2.94
C ILE A 119 2.78 6.48 -3.86
N LEU A 120 2.20 6.39 -5.06
CA LEU A 120 2.14 7.51 -6.00
C LEU A 120 1.42 8.72 -5.40
N HIS A 121 0.24 8.52 -4.81
CA HIS A 121 -0.54 9.62 -4.24
C HIS A 121 0.15 10.31 -3.05
N ILE A 122 0.80 9.56 -2.16
CA ILE A 122 1.56 10.16 -1.05
C ILE A 122 2.76 10.96 -1.55
N ASN A 123 3.52 10.41 -2.49
CA ASN A 123 4.68 11.11 -3.05
C ASN A 123 4.26 12.41 -3.75
N ILE A 124 3.21 12.36 -4.56
CA ILE A 124 2.64 13.55 -5.19
C ILE A 124 2.21 14.56 -4.13
N SER A 125 1.49 14.13 -3.10
CA SER A 125 1.04 14.99 -2.00
C SER A 125 2.23 15.69 -1.33
N GLY A 126 3.28 14.93 -1.01
CA GLY A 126 4.51 15.43 -0.38
C GLY A 126 5.27 16.44 -1.24
N ILE A 127 5.50 16.12 -2.50
CA ILE A 127 6.17 17.03 -3.44
C ILE A 127 5.40 18.36 -3.54
N LEU A 128 4.07 18.32 -3.65
CA LEU A 128 3.25 19.52 -3.75
C LEU A 128 3.30 20.37 -2.48
N ALA A 129 3.26 19.76 -1.29
CA ALA A 129 3.40 20.48 -0.02
C ALA A 129 4.78 21.13 0.13
N LEU A 130 5.85 20.40 -0.18
CA LEU A 130 7.23 20.91 -0.13
C LEU A 130 7.45 22.06 -1.12
N LEU A 131 6.84 21.98 -2.31
CA LEU A 131 6.90 23.07 -3.29
C LEU A 131 6.28 24.37 -2.75
N VAL A 132 5.22 24.30 -1.93
CA VAL A 132 4.61 25.49 -1.30
C VAL A 132 5.55 26.10 -0.27
N ILE A 133 6.12 25.27 0.60
CA ILE A 133 7.01 25.70 1.69
C ILE A 133 8.31 26.29 1.15
N GLY A 134 8.88 25.68 0.11
CA GLY A 134 10.11 26.12 -0.54
C GLY A 134 9.87 27.03 -1.75
N ASN A 135 9.84 26.44 -2.94
CA ASN A 135 9.99 27.16 -4.22
C ASN A 135 8.84 28.15 -4.53
N LYS A 136 7.63 27.91 -4.03
CA LYS A 136 6.47 28.79 -4.24
C LYS A 136 6.28 29.81 -3.12
N ASN A 137 7.23 29.92 -2.20
CA ASN A 137 7.21 30.85 -1.08
C ASN A 137 7.71 32.29 -1.45
N LYS A 138 7.45 32.75 -2.68
CA LYS A 138 7.91 34.06 -3.18
C LYS A 138 6.91 35.19 -2.91
N VAL A 139 7.33 36.27 -2.24
CA VAL A 139 6.46 37.42 -1.95
C VAL A 139 6.98 38.65 -2.68
N TYR A 140 6.07 39.42 -3.27
CA TYR A 140 6.34 40.73 -3.83
C TYR A 140 6.18 41.76 -2.73
N GLN A 141 7.25 42.48 -2.40
CA GLN A 141 7.27 43.41 -1.29
C GLN A 141 7.94 44.74 -1.64
N LEU A 142 7.52 45.81 -0.97
CA LEU A 142 8.22 47.08 -1.02
C LEU A 142 9.56 46.95 -0.28
N PHE A 143 10.65 47.29 -0.97
CA PHE A 143 11.96 47.41 -0.38
C PHE A 143 12.13 48.77 0.31
N PRO A 144 13.06 48.92 1.27
CA PRO A 144 13.33 50.20 1.92
C PRO A 144 13.65 51.34 0.93
N GLU A 145 14.26 51.05 -0.20
CA GLU A 145 14.54 52.02 -1.27
C GLU A 145 13.25 52.66 -1.81
N ASN A 146 12.17 51.89 -1.88
CA ASN A 146 10.86 52.34 -2.35
C ASN A 146 10.16 53.27 -1.35
N SER A 147 10.69 53.42 -0.13
CA SER A 147 10.16 54.37 0.87
C SER A 147 10.39 55.83 0.50
N LYS A 148 11.37 56.10 -0.38
CA LYS A 148 11.72 57.44 -0.86
C LYS A 148 10.93 57.89 -2.09
N LEU A 149 10.09 56.99 -2.64
CA LEU A 149 9.24 57.31 -3.79
C LEU A 149 8.10 58.25 -3.38
N ASP A 150 7.60 59.03 -4.34
CA ASP A 150 6.41 59.84 -4.14
C ASP A 150 5.19 58.96 -3.80
N GLN A 151 4.22 59.55 -3.09
CA GLN A 151 3.04 58.86 -2.58
C GLN A 151 2.25 58.15 -3.70
N LYS A 152 2.18 58.76 -4.88
CA LYS A 152 1.44 58.23 -6.03
C LYS A 152 2.14 57.01 -6.60
N THR A 153 3.43 57.11 -6.92
CA THR A 153 4.23 55.98 -7.40
C THR A 153 4.26 54.84 -6.39
N LYS A 154 4.32 55.15 -5.09
CA LYS A 154 4.22 54.14 -4.02
C LYS A 154 2.87 53.41 -4.02
N SER A 155 1.77 54.14 -4.22
CA SER A 155 0.43 53.57 -4.38
C SER A 155 0.36 52.61 -5.58
N GLU A 156 0.94 53.02 -6.71
CA GLU A 156 0.98 52.21 -7.94
C GLU A 156 1.77 50.90 -7.74
N TYR A 157 2.95 50.96 -7.15
CA TYR A 157 3.72 49.75 -6.82
C TYR A 157 2.97 48.83 -5.85
N LEU A 158 2.31 49.40 -4.85
CA LEU A 158 1.55 48.65 -3.88
C LEU A 158 0.37 47.91 -4.54
N ALA A 159 -0.30 48.55 -5.50
CA ALA A 159 -1.36 47.91 -6.28
C ALA A 159 -0.84 46.70 -7.07
N ILE A 160 0.25 46.90 -7.81
CA ILE A 160 0.88 45.86 -8.63
C ILE A 160 1.33 44.68 -7.76
N TYR A 161 1.98 44.95 -6.63
CA TYR A 161 2.44 43.91 -5.70
C TYR A 161 1.28 43.17 -5.04
N THR A 162 0.18 43.86 -4.73
CA THR A 162 -1.03 43.21 -4.21
C THR A 162 -1.63 42.26 -5.23
N GLU A 163 -1.69 42.64 -6.51
CA GLU A 163 -2.15 41.77 -7.59
C GLU A 163 -1.23 40.55 -7.76
N GLN A 164 0.08 40.76 -7.82
CA GLN A 164 1.06 39.67 -7.96
C GLN A 164 1.00 38.70 -6.76
N ASN A 165 0.93 39.22 -5.54
CA ASN A 165 0.77 38.40 -4.34
C ASN A 165 -0.55 37.63 -4.34
N THR A 166 -1.64 38.25 -4.77
CA THR A 166 -2.94 37.58 -4.92
C THR A 166 -2.87 36.45 -5.93
N ASN A 167 -2.29 36.68 -7.10
CA ASN A 167 -2.09 35.63 -8.11
C ASN A 167 -1.19 34.50 -7.58
N MET A 168 -0.11 34.82 -6.87
CA MET A 168 0.74 33.80 -6.22
C MET A 168 0.02 33.04 -5.10
N ASN A 169 -0.90 33.68 -4.37
CA ASN A 169 -1.72 33.01 -3.37
C ASN A 169 -2.70 32.03 -4.01
N ILE A 170 -3.29 32.35 -5.15
CA ILE A 170 -4.13 31.41 -5.91
C ILE A 170 -3.30 30.20 -6.33
N VAL A 171 -2.07 30.43 -6.83
CA VAL A 171 -1.15 29.34 -7.18
C VAL A 171 -0.86 28.47 -5.95
N ARG A 172 -0.46 29.05 -4.82
CA ARG A 172 -0.22 28.32 -3.56
C ARG A 172 -1.44 27.53 -3.12
N GLN A 173 -2.61 28.13 -3.15
CA GLN A 173 -3.88 27.48 -2.79
C GLN A 173 -4.14 26.26 -3.69
N ASN A 174 -3.85 26.35 -4.99
CA ASN A 174 -3.96 25.21 -5.89
C ASN A 174 -3.01 24.06 -5.50
N TYR A 175 -1.76 24.38 -5.10
CA TYR A 175 -0.79 23.36 -4.65
C TYR A 175 -1.23 22.72 -3.33
N VAL A 176 -1.60 23.54 -2.33
CA VAL A 176 -2.09 23.08 -1.02
C VAL A 176 -3.32 22.19 -1.19
N TYR A 177 -4.30 22.64 -1.98
CA TYR A 177 -5.51 21.88 -2.23
C TYR A 177 -5.21 20.55 -2.94
N SER A 178 -4.39 20.56 -3.99
CA SER A 178 -4.04 19.34 -4.72
C SER A 178 -3.24 18.37 -3.84
N SER A 179 -2.34 18.87 -3.00
CA SER A 179 -1.61 18.06 -2.01
C SER A 179 -2.57 17.39 -1.04
N PHE A 180 -3.51 18.15 -0.48
CA PHE A 180 -4.53 17.63 0.44
C PHE A 180 -5.43 16.57 -0.22
N ILE A 181 -5.91 16.79 -1.44
CA ILE A 181 -6.74 15.78 -2.15
C ILE A 181 -5.98 14.47 -2.36
N HIS A 182 -4.71 14.54 -2.77
CA HIS A 182 -3.89 13.33 -2.93
C HIS A 182 -3.61 12.62 -1.59
N LEU A 183 -3.47 13.38 -0.50
CA LEU A 183 -3.38 12.79 0.85
C LEU A 183 -4.66 12.02 1.19
N ILE A 184 -5.83 12.63 0.99
CA ILE A 184 -7.13 11.96 1.22
C ILE A 184 -7.27 10.69 0.39
N TYR A 185 -6.93 10.72 -0.91
CA TYR A 185 -6.98 9.53 -1.76
C TYR A 185 -6.07 8.41 -1.26
N SER A 186 -4.87 8.75 -0.79
CA SER A 186 -3.96 7.75 -0.23
C SER A 186 -4.53 7.08 1.03
N VAL A 187 -5.14 7.85 1.93
CA VAL A 187 -5.75 7.32 3.16
C VAL A 187 -6.94 6.42 2.82
N VAL A 188 -7.80 6.83 1.89
CA VAL A 188 -8.95 6.02 1.45
C VAL A 188 -8.49 4.72 0.80
N LEU A 189 -7.50 4.76 -0.10
CA LEU A 189 -6.92 3.57 -0.72
C LEU A 189 -6.30 2.63 0.33
N MET A 190 -5.62 3.19 1.33
CA MET A 190 -5.08 2.41 2.45
C MET A 190 -6.17 1.71 3.25
N SER A 191 -7.29 2.39 3.53
CA SER A 191 -8.44 1.75 4.18
C SER A 191 -9.01 0.60 3.35
N LEU A 192 -9.06 0.75 2.02
CA LEU A 192 -9.49 -0.32 1.12
C LEU A 192 -8.53 -1.51 1.14
N ILE A 193 -7.22 -1.28 1.16
CA ILE A 193 -6.21 -2.34 1.30
C ILE A 193 -6.44 -3.09 2.61
N PHE A 194 -6.63 -2.38 3.72
CA PHE A 194 -6.86 -3.01 5.03
C PHE A 194 -8.10 -3.92 5.04
N ILE A 195 -9.22 -3.45 4.48
CA ILE A 195 -10.45 -4.24 4.34
C ILE A 195 -10.21 -5.47 3.44
N PHE A 196 -9.52 -5.26 2.31
CA PHE A 196 -9.22 -6.32 1.35
C PHE A 196 -8.38 -7.44 1.98
N VAL A 197 -7.31 -7.08 2.70
CA VAL A 197 -6.42 -8.03 3.39
C VAL A 197 -7.19 -8.80 4.46
N THR A 198 -7.97 -8.09 5.29
CA THR A 198 -8.77 -8.70 6.36
C THR A 198 -9.76 -9.73 5.82
N PHE A 199 -10.43 -9.43 4.70
CA PHE A 199 -11.41 -10.33 4.11
C PHE A 199 -10.77 -11.56 3.46
N ASN A 200 -9.67 -11.38 2.71
CA ASN A 200 -8.99 -12.50 2.05
C ASN A 200 -8.35 -13.46 3.06
N PHE A 201 -7.75 -12.96 4.14
CA PHE A 201 -7.14 -13.81 5.17
C PHE A 201 -8.17 -14.71 5.89
N ASN A 202 -9.40 -14.23 6.08
CA ASN A 202 -10.45 -15.04 6.69
C ASN A 202 -10.93 -16.20 5.78
N ASN A 203 -10.80 -16.05 4.46
CA ASN A 203 -11.17 -17.10 3.52
C ASN A 203 -10.11 -18.20 3.39
N ASP A 204 -8.81 -17.87 3.48
CA ASP A 204 -7.75 -18.90 3.43
C ASP A 204 -7.80 -19.84 4.64
N ASN A 205 -8.20 -19.35 5.82
CA ASN A 205 -8.41 -20.21 6.99
C ASN A 205 -9.60 -21.16 6.84
N LYS A 206 -10.58 -20.87 5.97
CA LYS A 206 -11.68 -21.78 5.65
C LYS A 206 -11.29 -22.86 4.63
N ASN A 207 -10.27 -22.59 3.81
CA ASN A 207 -9.81 -23.49 2.73
C ASN A 207 -8.66 -24.41 3.13
N LYS A 208 -8.08 -24.26 4.33
CA LYS A 208 -7.26 -25.33 4.91
C LYS A 208 -8.19 -26.52 5.16
N MET A 209 -8.09 -27.52 4.27
CA MET A 209 -8.83 -28.78 4.35
C MET A 209 -8.82 -29.25 5.80
N ASN A 210 -10.00 -29.23 6.41
CA ASN A 210 -10.15 -29.45 7.84
C ASN A 210 -9.54 -30.82 8.17
N LEU A 211 -8.71 -30.90 9.21
CA LEU A 211 -8.00 -32.14 9.58
C LEU A 211 -9.00 -33.31 9.75
N ASP A 212 -10.22 -33.00 10.20
CA ASP A 212 -11.35 -33.92 10.29
C ASP A 212 -11.79 -34.47 8.93
N THR A 213 -11.74 -33.67 7.87
CA THR A 213 -12.11 -34.10 6.50
C THR A 213 -11.03 -34.98 5.89
N LEU A 214 -9.75 -34.68 6.18
CA LEU A 214 -8.61 -35.51 5.84
C LEU A 214 -8.67 -36.86 6.59
N MET A 215 -8.86 -36.85 7.91
CA MET A 215 -9.02 -38.06 8.71
C MET A 215 -10.20 -38.90 8.22
N LYS A 216 -11.36 -38.29 7.94
CA LYS A 216 -12.53 -39.04 7.45
C LYS A 216 -12.31 -39.66 6.07
N LYS A 217 -11.49 -39.05 5.22
CA LYS A 217 -11.15 -39.58 3.89
C LYS A 217 -10.17 -40.75 3.96
N TYR A 218 -9.18 -40.69 4.86
CA TYR A 218 -8.11 -41.68 4.93
C TYR A 218 -8.29 -42.74 6.02
N ALA A 219 -9.17 -42.54 7.01
CA ALA A 219 -9.52 -43.51 8.04
C ALA A 219 -9.86 -44.91 7.48
N PRO A 220 -10.75 -45.09 6.49
CA PRO A 220 -11.08 -46.42 5.99
C PRO A 220 -9.88 -47.13 5.32
N MET A 221 -8.95 -46.37 4.75
CA MET A 221 -7.74 -46.93 4.14
C MET A 221 -6.75 -47.41 5.21
N ILE A 222 -6.64 -46.66 6.31
CA ILE A 222 -5.81 -47.02 7.47
C ILE A 222 -6.39 -48.26 8.16
N ASP A 223 -7.71 -48.31 8.38
CA ASP A 223 -8.38 -49.44 9.01
C ASP A 223 -8.24 -50.74 8.18
N ASN A 224 -8.36 -50.64 6.85
CA ASN A 224 -8.12 -51.78 5.96
C ASN A 224 -6.67 -52.28 6.05
N TYR A 225 -5.68 -51.37 6.07
CA TYR A 225 -4.27 -51.75 6.18
C TYR A 225 -3.96 -52.43 7.52
N ILE A 226 -4.57 -51.96 8.62
CA ILE A 226 -4.43 -52.59 9.95
C ILE A 226 -5.06 -53.99 9.95
N SER A 227 -6.24 -54.16 9.34
CA SER A 227 -6.92 -55.45 9.24
C SER A 227 -6.10 -56.46 8.44
N GLU A 228 -5.53 -56.04 7.31
CA GLU A 228 -4.71 -56.90 6.44
C GLU A 228 -3.40 -57.32 7.13
N HIS A 229 -2.76 -56.41 7.86
CA HIS A 229 -1.60 -56.75 8.69
C HIS A 229 -1.96 -57.73 9.82
N HIS A 230 -3.15 -57.58 10.41
CA HIS A 230 -3.57 -58.49 11.47
C HIS A 230 -3.80 -59.92 10.93
N SER A 231 -4.45 -60.08 9.77
CA SER A 231 -4.66 -61.39 9.15
C SER A 231 -3.34 -62.04 8.74
N MET A 232 -2.41 -61.28 8.15
CA MET A 232 -1.09 -61.77 7.78
C MET A 232 -0.30 -62.26 9.01
N ASN A 233 -0.37 -61.54 10.14
CA ASN A 233 0.27 -61.98 11.38
C ASN A 233 -0.35 -63.25 11.96
N GLN A 234 -1.65 -63.46 11.80
CA GLN A 234 -2.30 -64.72 12.20
C GLN A 234 -1.81 -65.90 11.34
N GLU A 235 -1.66 -65.71 10.03
CA GLU A 235 -1.10 -66.72 9.13
C GLU A 235 0.37 -67.03 9.45
N ILE A 236 1.18 -66.02 9.77
CA ILE A 236 2.56 -66.23 10.20
C ILE A 236 2.65 -67.07 11.47
N ASN A 237 1.74 -66.83 12.43
CA ASN A 237 1.72 -67.59 13.69
C ASN A 237 1.30 -69.05 13.46
N SER A 238 0.27 -69.30 12.64
CA SER A 238 -0.13 -70.68 12.33
C SER A 238 0.96 -71.45 11.57
N LEU A 239 1.70 -70.78 10.69
CA LEU A 239 2.86 -71.37 10.02
C LEU A 239 3.98 -71.71 11.02
N LYS A 240 4.26 -70.85 12.00
CA LYS A 240 5.22 -71.15 13.07
C LYS A 240 4.82 -72.37 13.88
N ASP A 241 3.56 -72.46 14.27
CA ASP A 241 3.03 -73.61 15.04
C ASP A 241 3.18 -74.91 14.24
N SER A 242 2.87 -74.88 12.93
CA SER A 242 3.06 -76.03 12.05
C SER A 242 4.53 -76.44 11.93
N LEU A 243 5.44 -75.47 11.88
CA LEU A 243 6.88 -75.71 11.77
C LEU A 243 7.46 -76.30 13.05
N GLU A 244 6.99 -75.85 14.22
CA GLU A 244 7.35 -76.46 15.51
C GLU A 244 6.85 -77.91 15.61
N PHE A 245 5.62 -78.18 15.15
CA PHE A 245 5.09 -79.53 15.07
C PHE A 245 5.95 -80.44 14.18
N TYR A 246 6.33 -79.99 12.98
CA TYR A 246 7.20 -80.77 12.09
C TYR A 246 8.59 -81.01 12.69
N LYS A 247 9.19 -80.01 13.37
CA LYS A 247 10.46 -80.18 14.09
C LYS A 247 10.37 -81.23 15.19
N SER A 248 9.28 -81.24 15.95
CA SER A 248 9.03 -82.25 16.99
C SER A 248 8.97 -83.66 16.40
N LEU A 249 8.24 -83.81 15.28
CA LEU A 249 8.10 -85.08 14.55
C LEU A 249 9.44 -85.58 14.01
N LEU A 250 10.26 -84.68 13.45
CA LEU A 250 11.60 -85.01 12.96
C LEU A 250 12.51 -85.51 14.09
N ASN A 251 12.48 -84.83 15.25
CA ASN A 251 13.23 -85.24 16.43
C ASN A 251 12.80 -86.63 16.95
N GLN A 252 11.50 -86.94 16.91
CA GLN A 252 10.99 -88.27 17.27
C GLN A 252 11.48 -89.36 16.30
N PHE A 253 11.49 -89.07 14.99
CA PHE A 253 12.03 -89.99 13.99
C PHE A 253 13.54 -90.22 14.16
N GLU A 254 14.31 -89.16 14.40
CA GLU A 254 15.75 -89.30 14.68
C GLU A 254 16.01 -90.15 15.92
N GLN A 255 15.27 -89.94 17.01
CA GLN A 255 15.38 -90.76 18.23
C GLN A 255 15.04 -92.22 17.96
N SER A 256 13.97 -92.49 17.21
CA SER A 256 13.56 -93.85 16.83
C SER A 256 14.61 -94.54 15.95
N SER A 257 15.23 -93.83 15.02
CA SER A 257 16.29 -94.35 14.16
C SER A 257 17.58 -94.67 14.94
N LYS A 258 17.95 -93.83 15.92
CA LYS A 258 19.08 -94.08 16.82
C LYS A 258 18.83 -95.31 17.69
N GLN A 259 17.61 -95.51 18.18
CA GLN A 259 17.23 -96.65 19.01
C GLN A 259 17.34 -97.98 18.24
N ASN A 260 16.92 -98.01 16.97
CA ASN A 260 17.06 -99.19 16.10
C ASN A 260 18.54 -99.54 15.80
N ASN A 261 19.41 -98.54 15.58
CA ASN A 261 20.85 -98.79 15.35
C ASN A 261 21.59 -99.37 16.58
N THR A 262 21.14 -99.06 17.80
CA THR A 262 21.64 -99.69 19.04
C THR A 262 21.19 -101.14 19.20
N ASN A 263 20.01 -101.51 18.70
CA ASN A 263 19.52 -102.88 18.77
C ASN A 263 20.20 -103.80 17.74
N ASP A 264 20.52 -103.28 16.56
CA ASP A 264 21.28 -104.03 15.54
C ASP A 264 22.75 -104.26 15.92
N THR A 265 23.37 -103.35 16.67
CA THR A 265 24.74 -103.55 17.20
C THR A 265 24.81 -104.51 18.39
N SER A 266 23.70 -104.77 19.09
CA SER A 266 23.64 -105.79 20.16
C SER A 266 23.43 -107.21 19.62
N ASN A 267 22.87 -107.38 18.41
CA ASN A 267 22.66 -108.68 17.77
C ASN A 267 23.86 -109.19 16.95
N ALA A 268 24.90 -108.36 16.74
CA ALA A 268 26.15 -108.74 16.07
C ALA A 268 27.25 -109.25 17.03
N LYS A 269 26.94 -109.40 18.33
CA LYS A 269 27.80 -110.04 19.34
C LYS A 269 27.04 -111.21 19.99
N ASN A 270 26.84 -112.28 19.23
CA ASN A 270 26.59 -113.64 19.72
C ASN A 270 27.46 -114.60 18.92
#